data_AF-A0A1B9S3D0-F1
#
_entry.id   AF-A0A1B9S3D0-F1
#
_cell.length_a   1.000
_cell.length_b   1.000
_cell.length_c   1.000
_cell.angle_alpha   90.00
_cell.angle_beta   90.00
_cell.angle_gamma   90.00
#
_symmetry.space_group_name_H-M   'P 1'
#
loop_
_entity.id
_entity.type
_entity.pdbx_description
1 polymer ?
#
loop_
_entity_poly.entity_id
_entity_poly.type
_entity_poly.pdbx_seq_one_letter_code
_entity_poly.pdbx_strand_id
1 'polypeptide(L)' 'MTHRDLTIAQVLKDPLIRQVMRADRISVAGMANLLQDAAHRQKLAQGLALSAGRASIAKTSTRPNTQIDLR' A
#
# COMPACT_ATOMS: atom_id res chain seq x y z
N MET A 1 16.95 -6.19 10.95
CA MET A 1 16.43 -4.81 10.91
C MET A 1 14.91 -4.89 10.87
N THR A 2 14.22 -4.75 11.99
CA THR A 2 12.74 -4.67 11.99
C THR A 2 12.36 -3.30 11.46
N HIS A 3 11.75 -3.25 10.27
CA HIS A 3 11.15 -2.00 9.76
C HIS A 3 10.02 -1.62 10.71
N ARG A 4 10.23 -0.57 11.50
CA ARG A 4 9.19 -0.02 12.36
C ARG A 4 8.53 1.11 11.59
N ASP A 5 7.28 0.90 11.18
CA ASP A 5 6.52 1.93 10.50
C ASP A 5 6.29 3.11 11.46
N LEU A 6 6.55 4.31 10.96
CA LEU A 6 6.30 5.56 11.68
C LEU A 6 4.91 6.07 11.34
N THR A 7 4.18 6.52 12.36
CA THR A 7 2.95 7.28 12.15
C THR A 7 3.26 8.65 11.54
N ILE A 8 2.29 9.23 10.81
CA ILE A 8 2.42 10.59 10.27
C ILE A 8 2.80 11.60 11.38
N ALA A 9 2.19 11.47 12.56
CA ALA A 9 2.48 12.36 13.69
C ALA A 9 3.93 12.22 14.19
N GLN A 10 4.51 11.02 14.17
CA GLN A 10 5.91 10.80 14.52
C GLN A 10 6.84 11.40 13.47
N VAL A 11 6.55 11.20 12.18
CA VAL A 11 7.30 11.81 11.07
C VAL A 11 7.35 13.34 11.20
N LEU A 12 6.20 13.98 11.43
CA LEU A 12 6.13 15.44 11.55
C LEU A 12 6.76 15.98 12.85
N LYS A 13 6.97 15.12 13.85
CA LYS A 13 7.63 15.46 15.12
C LYS A 13 9.12 15.12 15.12
N ASP A 14 9.63 14.43 14.13
CA ASP A 14 11.04 14.06 14.05
C ASP A 14 11.91 15.30 13.76
N PRO A 15 12.98 15.54 14.55
CA PRO A 15 13.82 16.73 14.40
C PRO A 15 14.64 16.72 13.10
N LEU A 16 15.10 15.56 12.65
CA LEU A 16 15.87 15.43 11.41
C LEU A 16 14.98 15.62 10.20
N ILE A 17 13.77 15.04 10.21
CA ILE A 17 12.78 15.25 9.14
C ILE A 17 12.41 16.73 9.06
N ARG A 18 12.20 17.40 10.20
CA ARG A 18 11.95 18.85 10.23
C ARG A 18 13.13 19.68 9.71
N GLN A 19 14.36 19.24 9.93
CA GLN A 19 15.54 19.90 9.38
C GLN A 19 15.57 19.82 7.86
N VAL A 20 15.30 18.64 7.28
CA VAL A 20 15.20 18.44 5.83
C VAL A 20 14.07 19.28 5.25
N MET A 21 12.87 19.24 5.85
CA MET A 21 11.74 20.06 5.40
C MET A 21 12.06 21.56 5.37
N ARG A 22 12.81 22.06 6.37
CA ARG A 22 13.24 23.46 6.39
C ARG A 22 14.23 23.77 5.28
N ALA A 23 15.17 22.87 5.01
CA ALA A 23 16.10 23.00 3.89
C ALA A 23 15.33 23.09 2.55
N ASP A 24 14.26 22.30 2.43
CA ASP A 24 13.42 22.23 1.23
C ASP A 24 12.29 23.27 1.18
N ARG A 25 12.20 24.16 2.19
CA ARG A 25 11.13 25.17 2.33
C ARG A 25 9.71 24.58 2.36
N ILE A 26 9.57 23.36 2.86
CA ILE A 26 8.29 22.66 3.02
C ILE A 26 7.69 23.00 4.38
N SER A 27 6.43 23.43 4.39
CA SER A 27 5.70 23.67 5.63
C SER A 27 5.23 22.36 6.28
N VAL A 28 5.07 22.36 7.60
CA VAL A 28 4.54 21.19 8.34
C VAL A 28 3.15 20.79 7.84
N ALA A 29 2.30 21.78 7.53
CA ALA A 29 0.98 21.55 6.95
C ALA A 29 1.06 20.92 5.54
N GLY A 30 1.97 21.41 4.69
CA GLY A 30 2.18 20.86 3.34
C GLY A 30 2.61 19.40 3.39
N MET A 31 3.57 19.05 4.25
CA MET A 31 4.00 17.67 4.44
C MET A 31 2.89 16.79 5.04
N ALA A 32 2.10 17.32 5.96
CA ALA A 32 0.96 16.60 6.54
C ALA A 32 -0.05 16.20 5.45
N ASN A 33 -0.38 17.12 4.53
CA ASN A 33 -1.29 16.85 3.43
C ASN A 33 -0.74 15.77 2.49
N LEU A 34 0.54 15.86 2.11
CA LEU A 34 1.18 14.86 1.24
C LEU A 34 1.16 13.45 1.87
N LEU A 35 1.47 13.35 3.17
CA LEU A 35 1.46 12.08 3.89
C LEU A 35 0.05 11.50 4.04
N GLN A 36 -0.96 12.36 4.27
CA GLN A 36 -2.36 11.94 4.33
C GLN A 36 -2.85 11.44 2.97
N ASP A 37 -2.53 12.15 1.89
CA ASP A 37 -2.86 11.74 0.53
C ASP A 37 -2.19 10.41 0.16
N ALA A 38 -0.91 10.25 0.51
CA ALA A 38 -0.19 9.01 0.31
C ALA A 38 -0.83 7.85 1.09
N ALA A 39 -1.18 8.05 2.36
CA ALA A 39 -1.85 7.04 3.18
C ALA A 39 -3.23 6.66 2.61
N HIS A 40 -4.00 7.64 2.14
CA HIS A 40 -5.29 7.40 1.50
C HIS A 40 -5.14 6.56 0.22
N ARG A 41 -4.20 6.93 -0.65
CA ARG A 41 -3.89 6.19 -1.88
C ARG A 41 -3.40 4.77 -1.59
N GLN A 42 -2.57 4.60 -0.58
CA GLN A 42 -2.11 3.27 -0.14
C GLN A 42 -3.28 2.40 0.32
N LYS A 43 -4.22 2.96 1.10
CA LYS A 43 -5.43 2.23 1.54
C LYS A 43 -6.29 1.80 0.33
N LEU A 44 -6.46 2.67 -0.65
CA LEU A 44 -7.20 2.34 -1.89
C LEU A 44 -6.49 1.25 -2.69
N ALA A 45 -5.18 1.36 -2.87
CA ALA A 45 -4.38 0.37 -3.59
C ALA A 45 -4.43 -1.01 -2.92
N GLN A 46 -4.36 -1.06 -1.58
CA GLN A 46 -4.55 -2.30 -0.82
C GLN A 46 -5.95 -2.86 -1.02
N GLY A 47 -7.00 -2.04 -0.92
CA GLY A 47 -8.38 -2.47 -1.16
C GLY A 47 -8.59 -3.07 -2.56
N LEU A 48 -7.96 -2.48 -3.58
CA LEU A 48 -7.96 -2.98 -4.96
C LEU A 48 -7.13 -4.26 -5.13
N ALA A 49 -5.99 -4.37 -4.45
CA ALA A 49 -5.18 -5.59 -4.47
C ALA A 49 -5.94 -6.78 -3.84
N LEU A 50 -6.69 -6.54 -2.76
CA LEU A 50 -7.56 -7.56 -2.15
C LEU A 50 -8.72 -7.96 -3.07
N SER A 51 -9.30 -7.03 -3.83
CA SER A 51 -10.38 -7.36 -4.78
C SER A 51 -9.86 -8.11 -6.02
N ALA A 52 -8.69 -7.76 -6.54
CA ALA A 52 -8.02 -8.47 -7.63
C ALA A 52 -7.59 -9.89 -7.21
N GLY A 53 -7.09 -10.06 -5.98
CA GLY A 53 -6.79 -11.38 -5.40
C GLY A 53 -8.03 -12.28 -5.30
N ARG A 54 -9.19 -11.73 -4.93
CA ARG A 54 -10.47 -12.45 -4.93
C ARG A 54 -11.00 -12.80 -6.32
N ALA A 55 -10.77 -11.94 -7.32
CA ALA A 55 -11.16 -12.24 -8.70
C ALA A 55 -10.27 -13.33 -9.34
N SER A 56 -9.02 -13.49 -8.89
CA SER A 56 -8.10 -14.49 -9.40
C SER A 56 -8.41 -15.91 -8.89
N ILE A 57 -8.88 -16.07 -7.64
CA ILE A 57 -9.32 -17.36 -7.10
C ILE A 57 -10.63 -17.86 -7.73
N ALA A 58 -11.45 -16.97 -8.30
CA ALA A 58 -12.69 -17.35 -8.98
C ALA A 58 -12.46 -17.92 -10.40
N LYS A 59 -11.26 -17.76 -10.98
CA LYS A 59 -10.94 -18.15 -12.36
C LYS A 59 -10.22 -19.49 -12.51
N THR A 60 -9.88 -20.18 -11.41
CA THR A 60 -9.14 -21.46 -11.47
C THR A 60 -10.03 -22.70 -11.37
N SER A 61 -11.35 -22.56 -11.30
CA SER A 61 -12.27 -23.71 -11.29
C SER A 61 -12.94 -23.90 -12.64
N THR A 62 -12.20 -24.33 -13.65
CA THR A 62 -12.77 -25.06 -14.79
C THR A 62 -11.72 -26.02 -15.33
N ARG A 63 -11.55 -27.13 -14.64
CA ARG A 63 -10.84 -28.31 -15.15
C ARG A 63 -11.90 -29.21 -15.81
N PRO A 64 -12.00 -29.30 -17.15
CA PRO A 64 -12.71 -30.42 -17.75
C PRO A 64 -11.77 -31.63 -17.70
N ASN A 65 -12.04 -32.50 -16.74
CA ASN A 65 -11.60 -33.87 -16.69
C ASN A 65 -11.93 -34.56 -18.03
N THR A 66 -10.92 -34.89 -18.84
CA THR A 66 -11.06 -35.87 -19.92
C THR A 66 -10.25 -37.10 -19.56
N GLN A 67 -10.85 -37.88 -18.67
CA GLN A 67 -10.64 -39.31 -18.59
C GLN A 67 -11.03 -39.89 -19.95
N ILE A 68 -10.05 -40.29 -20.76
CA ILE A 68 -10.28 -41.20 -21.86
C ILE A 68 -9.62 -42.52 -21.48
N ASP A 69 -10.51 -43.43 -21.08
CA ASP A 69 -10.30 -44.85 -20.89
C ASP A 69 -10.49 -45.58 -22.25
N LEU A 70 -10.02 -46.82 -22.34
CA LEU A 70 -10.14 -47.82 -23.42
C LEU A 70 -9.30 -47.64 -24.71
N ARG A 71 -8.19 -48.39 -24.83
CA ARG A 71 -8.17 -49.79 -25.31
C ARG A 71 -6.79 -50.43 -25.23
#